data_AF-A0A7C6D1N6-F1
#
_entry.id   AF-A0A7C6D1N6-F1
#
_cell.length_a   1.000
_cell.length_b   1.000
_cell.length_c   1.000
_cell.angle_alpha   90.00
_cell.angle_beta   90.00
_cell.angle_gamma   90.00
#
_symmetry.space_group_name_H-M   'P 1'
#
loop_
_entity.id
_entity.type
_entity.pdbx_description
1 polymer ?
#
loop_
_entity_poly.entity_id
_entity_poly.type
_entity_poly.pdbx_seq_one_letter_code
_entity_poly.pdbx_strand_id
1 'polypeptide(L)'
;MFCPNCGKDSPPGAKFCESCGNAMPSDQTYQAPPAYGSQPFGQPMYAPIPLKNAGIAAVLAFLWAGLGHIYLGQIGKGIMFMLVYIILWVIGFLTFFGLILPFIFWIWQLYDAYTKANEYNASVQQTGRAPW
;
A
#
# COMPACT_ATOMS: atom_id res chain seq x y z
N MET A 1 -46.68 -34.55 10.89
CA MET A 1 -47.21 -34.30 12.24
C MET A 1 -48.73 -34.30 12.19
N PHE A 2 -49.42 -34.78 13.23
CA PHE A 2 -50.89 -34.78 13.25
C PHE A 2 -51.43 -33.42 13.69
N CYS A 3 -52.48 -32.93 13.03
CA CYS A 3 -53.14 -31.69 13.40
C CYS A 3 -53.87 -31.87 14.74
N PRO A 4 -53.63 -31.01 15.75
CA PRO A 4 -54.29 -31.13 17.06
C PRO A 4 -55.80 -30.84 17.01
N ASN A 5 -56.29 -30.26 15.92
CA ASN A 5 -57.70 -29.87 15.79
C ASN A 5 -58.55 -30.89 15.02
N CYS A 6 -58.04 -31.46 13.93
CA CYS A 6 -58.81 -32.40 13.10
C CYS A 6 -58.23 -33.82 13.04
N GLY A 7 -57.06 -34.06 13.65
CA GLY A 7 -56.43 -35.38 13.73
C GLY A 7 -55.81 -35.91 12.43
N LYS A 8 -55.91 -35.19 11.31
CA LYS A 8 -55.27 -35.60 10.04
C LYS A 8 -53.78 -35.28 10.02
N ASP A 9 -53.03 -36.04 9.24
CA ASP A 9 -51.62 -35.81 9.03
C ASP A 9 -51.39 -34.52 8.23
N SER A 10 -50.27 -33.86 8.51
CA SER A 10 -49.83 -32.66 7.82
C SER A 10 -48.31 -32.70 7.67
N PRO A 11 -47.76 -32.20 6.55
CA PRO A 11 -46.35 -32.32 6.25
C PRO A 11 -45.47 -31.58 7.27
N PRO A 12 -44.25 -32.07 7.56
CA PRO A 12 -43.32 -31.38 8.45
C PRO A 12 -43.03 -29.96 7.94
N GLY A 13 -43.23 -28.95 8.78
CA GLY A 13 -43.04 -27.53 8.40
C GLY A 13 -44.25 -26.84 7.78
N ALA A 14 -45.41 -27.49 7.66
CA ALA A 14 -46.65 -26.84 7.24
C ALA A 14 -47.07 -25.76 8.26
N LYS A 15 -47.34 -24.54 7.81
CA LYS A 15 -47.83 -23.45 8.68
C LYS A 15 -49.31 -23.62 9.05
N PHE A 16 -50.07 -24.29 8.19
CA PHE A 16 -51.50 -24.55 8.34
C PHE A 16 -51.80 -26.00 7.94
N CYS A 17 -52.81 -26.60 8.56
CA CYS A 17 -53.29 -27.93 8.21
C CYS A 17 -54.04 -27.87 6.87
N GLU A 18 -53.63 -28.68 5.91
CA GLU A 18 -54.23 -28.71 4.56
C GLU A 18 -55.68 -29.22 4.55
N SER A 19 -56.09 -29.93 5.60
CA SER A 19 -57.42 -30.54 5.67
C SER A 19 -58.48 -29.73 6.43
N CYS A 20 -58.09 -28.90 7.39
CA CYS A 20 -59.04 -28.10 8.18
C CYS A 20 -58.70 -26.61 8.26
N GLY A 21 -57.55 -26.21 7.71
CA GLY A 21 -57.09 -24.81 7.69
C GLY A 21 -56.53 -24.29 9.02
N ASN A 22 -56.54 -25.08 10.10
CA ASN A 22 -56.04 -24.61 11.39
C ASN A 22 -54.51 -24.42 11.39
N ALA A 23 -54.01 -23.41 12.12
CA ALA A 23 -52.58 -23.16 12.24
C ALA A 23 -51.88 -24.33 12.94
N MET A 24 -50.77 -24.78 12.37
CA MET A 24 -49.99 -25.86 12.96
C MET A 24 -49.00 -25.26 13.99
N PRO A 25 -48.85 -25.87 15.16
CA PRO A 25 -47.80 -25.49 16.08
C PRO A 25 -46.46 -25.75 15.38
N SER A 26 -45.80 -24.66 14.97
CA SER A 26 -44.46 -24.73 14.41
C SER A 26 -43.50 -25.09 15.54
N ASP A 27 -43.08 -26.36 15.62
CA ASP A 27 -41.84 -26.76 16.31
C ASP A 27 -40.64 -26.28 15.50
N GLN A 28 -40.60 -24.97 15.30
CA GLN A 28 -39.42 -24.29 14.86
C GLN A 28 -38.60 -24.04 16.11
N THR A 29 -37.77 -25.02 16.45
CA THR A 29 -36.42 -24.75 16.97
C THR A 29 -35.65 -23.96 15.90
N TYR A 30 -36.13 -22.75 15.61
CA TYR A 30 -35.33 -21.69 15.04
C TYR A 30 -34.42 -21.24 16.17
N GLN A 31 -33.33 -21.99 16.37
CA GLN A 31 -32.12 -21.36 16.86
C GLN A 31 -31.79 -20.28 15.84
N ALA A 32 -31.99 -19.02 16.25
CA ALA A 32 -31.56 -17.89 15.47
C ALA A 32 -30.09 -18.15 15.07
N PRO A 33 -29.75 -18.01 13.77
CA PRO A 33 -28.35 -18.02 13.37
C PRO A 33 -27.58 -17.05 14.26
N PRO A 34 -26.36 -17.38 14.69
CA PRO A 34 -25.58 -16.49 15.54
C PRO A 34 -25.54 -15.11 14.89
N ALA A 35 -25.88 -14.08 15.67
CA ALA A 35 -25.90 -12.70 15.22
C ALA A 35 -24.49 -12.35 14.71
N TYR A 36 -24.32 -12.42 13.39
CA TYR A 36 -23.13 -11.94 12.72
C TYR A 36 -23.13 -10.43 12.90
N GLY A 37 -22.31 -9.95 13.85
CA GLY A 37 -22.05 -8.53 13.99
C GLY A 37 -21.63 -7.98 12.63
N SER A 38 -22.15 -6.81 12.25
CA SER A 38 -21.78 -6.13 11.02
C SER A 38 -20.27 -5.91 11.00
N GLN A 39 -19.54 -6.76 10.27
CA GLN A 39 -18.16 -6.46 9.91
C GLN A 39 -18.19 -5.20 9.03
N PRO A 40 -17.41 -4.15 9.36
CA PRO A 40 -17.34 -2.97 8.51
C PRO A 40 -16.91 -3.39 7.12
N PHE A 41 -17.75 -3.08 6.14
CA PHE A 41 -17.51 -3.34 4.73
C PHE A 41 -16.13 -2.80 4.32
N GLY A 42 -15.24 -3.72 3.91
CA GLY A 42 -14.08 -3.50 3.05
C GLY A 42 -13.30 -2.20 3.24
N GLN A 43 -12.43 -2.13 4.26
CA GLN A 43 -11.26 -1.27 4.14
C GLN A 43 -10.28 -1.99 3.19
N PRO A 44 -9.88 -1.39 2.04
CA PRO A 44 -8.86 -1.99 1.20
C PRO A 44 -7.58 -2.13 2.04
N MET A 45 -7.12 -3.36 2.21
CA MET A 45 -5.90 -3.66 2.96
C MET A 45 -4.71 -3.10 2.17
N TYR A 46 -4.36 -1.85 2.43
CA TYR A 46 -3.18 -1.24 1.81
C TYR A 46 -1.94 -1.89 2.43
N ALA A 47 -1.19 -2.64 1.63
CA ALA A 47 0.09 -3.16 2.07
C ALA A 47 0.99 -1.97 2.45
N PRO A 48 1.62 -1.96 3.64
CA PRO A 48 2.44 -0.84 4.06
C PRO A 48 3.62 -0.69 3.09
N ILE A 49 3.78 0.49 2.47
CA ILE A 49 4.93 0.77 1.60
C ILE A 49 6.20 0.68 2.45
N PRO A 50 7.23 -0.08 2.02
CA PRO A 50 8.48 -0.16 2.75
C PRO A 50 9.21 1.20 2.74
N LEU A 51 9.73 1.59 3.91
CA LEU A 51 10.58 2.77 4.06
C LEU A 51 11.94 2.56 3.38
N LYS A 52 12.52 3.64 2.87
CA LYS A 52 13.85 3.66 2.24
C LYS A 52 14.92 3.93 3.30
N ASN A 53 16.14 3.43 3.10
CA ASN A 53 17.24 3.77 4.00
C ASN A 53 18.02 4.97 3.44
N ALA A 54 18.01 6.10 4.16
CA ALA A 54 18.70 7.32 3.74
C ALA A 54 20.22 7.16 3.70
N GLY A 55 20.79 6.31 4.55
CA GLY A 55 22.21 5.98 4.52
C GLY A 55 22.59 5.24 3.24
N ILE A 56 21.77 4.28 2.79
CA ILE A 56 22.00 3.57 1.53
C ILE A 56 21.88 4.53 0.34
N ALA A 57 20.87 5.41 0.34
CA ALA A 57 20.72 6.44 -0.69
C ALA A 57 21.98 7.34 -0.78
N ALA A 58 22.53 7.75 0.36
CA ALA A 58 23.75 8.55 0.43
C ALA A 58 24.98 7.77 -0.05
N VAL A 59 25.18 6.52 0.40
CA VAL A 59 26.30 5.69 -0.05
C VAL A 59 26.25 5.45 -1.56
N LEU A 60 25.06 5.20 -2.12
CA LEU A 60 24.88 5.07 -3.56
C LEU A 60 25.22 6.37 -4.29
N ALA A 61 24.76 7.53 -3.79
CA ALA A 61 25.09 8.83 -4.36
C ALA A 61 26.58 9.20 -4.21
N PHE A 62 27.26 8.70 -3.17
CA PHE A 62 28.71 8.86 -2.98
C PHE A 62 29.48 8.08 -4.04
N LEU A 63 29.11 6.81 -4.26
CA LEU A 63 29.79 5.94 -5.24
C LEU A 63 29.67 6.49 -6.67
N TRP A 64 28.49 6.99 -7.04
CA TRP A 64 28.29 7.59 -8.35
C TRP A 64 27.12 8.58 -8.35
N ALA A 65 27.32 9.72 -9.02
CA ALA A 65 26.29 10.76 -9.11
C ALA A 65 25.01 10.21 -9.78
N GLY A 66 23.87 10.42 -9.13
CA GLY A 66 22.55 10.00 -9.61
C GLY A 66 22.09 8.60 -9.16
N LEU A 67 22.96 7.73 -8.63
CA LEU A 67 22.52 6.41 -8.15
C LEU A 67 21.58 6.50 -6.94
N GLY A 68 21.81 7.45 -6.04
CA GLY A 68 20.90 7.69 -4.90
C GLY A 68 19.49 8.04 -5.35
N HIS A 69 19.33 8.87 -6.37
CA HIS A 69 18.03 9.23 -6.94
C HIS A 69 17.35 8.05 -7.64
N ILE A 70 18.11 7.19 -8.32
CA ILE A 70 17.59 5.95 -8.92
C ILE A 70 17.07 5.01 -7.83
N TYR A 71 17.79 4.85 -6.72
CA TYR A 71 17.34 4.03 -5.58
C TYR A 71 16.02 4.52 -4.98
N LEU A 72 15.81 5.84 -4.97
CA LEU A 72 14.57 6.45 -4.50
C LEU A 72 13.41 6.32 -5.50
N GLY A 73 13.65 5.88 -6.74
CA GLY A 73 12.65 5.79 -7.80
C GLY A 73 12.61 7.01 -8.73
N GLN A 74 13.43 8.05 -8.47
CA GLN A 74 13.53 9.24 -9.30
C GLN A 74 14.49 9.03 -10.49
N ILE A 75 14.18 8.05 -11.36
CA ILE A 75 15.07 7.62 -12.45
C ILE A 75 15.47 8.78 -13.37
N GLY A 76 14.51 9.63 -13.76
CA GLY A 76 14.79 10.77 -14.64
C GLY A 76 15.80 11.77 -14.06
N LYS A 77 15.68 12.09 -12.76
CA LYS A 77 16.64 12.96 -12.08
C LYS A 77 18.00 12.30 -11.90
N GLY A 78 18.01 11.00 -11.57
CA GLY A 78 19.25 10.25 -11.46
C GLY A 78 20.04 10.21 -12.77
N ILE A 79 19.39 9.93 -13.90
CA ILE A 79 20.03 9.97 -15.23
C ILE A 79 20.52 11.38 -15.55
N MET A 80 19.71 12.41 -15.27
CA MET A 80 20.09 13.80 -15.49
C MET A 80 21.36 14.18 -14.71
N PHE A 81 21.43 13.86 -13.41
CA PHE A 81 22.63 14.11 -12.60
C PHE A 81 23.84 13.31 -13.09
N MET A 82 23.64 12.09 -13.57
CA MET A 82 24.70 11.27 -14.12
C MET A 82 25.32 11.91 -15.38
N LEU A 83 24.49 12.38 -16.31
CA LEU A 83 24.94 13.06 -17.53
C LEU A 83 25.64 14.38 -17.22
N VAL A 84 25.04 15.21 -16.36
CA VAL A 84 25.63 16.49 -15.93
C VAL A 84 26.99 16.26 -15.27
N TYR A 85 27.11 15.26 -14.39
CA TYR A 85 28.37 14.95 -13.72
C TYR A 85 29.47 14.54 -14.70
N ILE A 86 29.16 13.69 -15.70
CA ILE A 86 30.11 13.27 -16.74
C ILE A 86 30.58 14.49 -17.55
N ILE A 87 29.65 15.36 -17.95
CA ILE A 87 29.99 16.58 -18.71
C ILE A 87 30.89 17.50 -17.88
N LEU A 88 30.56 17.74 -16.61
CA LEU A 88 31.39 18.54 -15.70
C LEU A 88 32.78 17.92 -15.50
N TRP A 89 32.88 16.60 -15.44
CA TRP A 89 34.15 15.90 -15.37
C TRP A 89 35.00 16.05 -16.63
N VAL A 90 34.40 15.89 -17.83
CA VAL A 90 35.09 16.06 -19.11
C VAL A 90 35.60 17.48 -19.27
N ILE A 91 34.75 18.48 -19.00
CA ILE A 91 35.13 19.90 -19.06
C ILE A 91 36.21 20.20 -18.02
N GLY A 92 36.04 19.71 -16.79
CA GLY A 92 37.00 19.92 -15.71
C GLY A 92 38.38 19.33 -16.01
N PHE A 93 38.42 18.14 -16.60
CA PHE A 93 39.65 17.49 -17.04
C PHE A 93 40.33 18.27 -18.18
N LEU A 94 39.58 18.75 -19.18
CA LEU A 94 40.13 19.51 -20.31
C LEU A 94 40.66 20.90 -19.90
N THR A 95 40.09 21.52 -18.87
CA THR A 95 40.42 22.89 -18.44
C THR A 95 41.38 22.97 -17.26
N PHE A 96 41.75 21.82 -16.66
CA PHE A 96 42.65 21.63 -15.51
C PHE A 96 42.21 22.29 -14.19
N PHE A 97 41.69 23.52 -14.22
CA PHE A 97 41.12 24.23 -13.06
C PHE A 97 39.63 23.95 -12.83
N GLY A 98 38.95 23.28 -13.78
CA GLY A 98 37.51 23.06 -13.72
C GLY A 98 37.05 21.91 -12.81
N LEU A 99 37.95 21.19 -12.13
CA LEU A 99 37.62 20.06 -11.24
C LEU A 99 36.93 20.45 -9.93
N ILE A 100 36.96 21.74 -9.56
CA ILE A 100 36.27 22.24 -8.36
C ILE A 100 34.75 22.14 -8.52
N LEU A 101 34.22 22.45 -9.71
CA LEU A 101 32.79 22.40 -9.99
C LEU A 101 32.16 20.98 -9.87
N PRO A 102 32.70 19.92 -10.51
CA PRO A 102 32.16 18.58 -10.32
C PRO A 102 32.26 18.11 -8.87
N PHE A 103 33.28 18.54 -8.11
CA PHE A 103 33.40 18.20 -6.70
C PHE A 103 32.30 18.86 -5.84
N ILE A 104 32.04 20.15 -6.04
CA ILE A 104 30.94 20.87 -5.37
C ILE A 104 29.60 20.21 -5.72
N PHE A 105 29.37 19.94 -7.01
CA PHE A 105 28.15 19.28 -7.47
C PHE A 105 27.98 17.88 -6.85
N TRP A 106 29.07 17.11 -6.73
CA TRP A 106 29.04 15.77 -6.14
C TRP A 106 28.65 15.79 -4.65
N ILE A 107 29.17 16.73 -3.86
CA ILE A 107 28.76 16.92 -2.47
C ILE A 107 27.29 17.37 -2.38
N TRP A 108 26.88 18.30 -3.24
CA TRP A 108 25.51 18.80 -3.23
C TRP A 108 24.50 17.70 -3.57
N GLN A 109 24.72 16.91 -4.62
CA GLN A 109 23.80 15.85 -5.01
C GLN A 109 23.76 14.69 -3.99
N LEU A 110 24.86 14.47 -3.25
CA LEU A 110 24.91 13.53 -2.13
C LEU A 110 23.93 13.95 -1.02
N TYR A 111 24.00 15.22 -0.63
CA TYR A 111 23.09 15.81 0.35
C TYR A 111 21.64 15.78 -0.14
N ASP A 112 21.40 16.09 -1.42
CA ASP A 112 20.07 16.02 -2.02
C ASP A 112 19.50 14.60 -1.98
N ALA A 113 20.27 13.58 -2.37
CA ALA A 113 19.84 12.18 -2.30
C ALA A 113 19.49 11.74 -0.87
N TYR A 114 20.31 12.13 0.12
CA TYR A 114 20.03 11.87 1.54
C TYR A 114 18.72 12.54 1.99
N THR A 115 18.54 13.81 1.65
CA THR A 115 17.36 14.59 2.04
C THR A 115 16.10 14.03 1.38
N LYS A 116 16.16 13.69 0.09
CA LYS A 116 15.04 13.06 -0.63
C LYS A 116 14.66 11.69 -0.07
N ALA A 117 15.61 10.93 0.46
CA ALA A 117 15.30 9.68 1.14
C ALA A 117 14.48 9.90 2.42
N ASN A 118 14.84 10.93 3.20
CA ASN A 118 14.09 11.31 4.39
C ASN A 118 12.70 11.88 4.04
N GLU A 119 12.59 12.69 2.98
CA GLU A 119 11.31 13.18 2.47
C GLU A 119 10.39 12.02 2.05
N TYR A 120 10.92 11.02 1.34
CA TYR A 120 10.17 9.81 0.96
C TYR A 120 9.61 9.09 2.19
N ASN A 121 10.46 8.90 3.21
CA ASN A 121 10.03 8.23 4.43
C ASN A 121 8.96 9.03 5.17
N ALA A 122 9.12 10.35 5.24
CA ALA A 122 8.15 11.24 5.85
C ALA A 122 6.79 11.20 5.13
N SER A 123 6.78 11.24 3.78
CA SER A 123 5.53 11.21 3.02
C SER A 123 4.79 9.88 3.16
N VAL A 124 5.53 8.75 3.16
CA VAL A 124 4.97 7.42 3.36
C VAL A 124 4.39 7.29 4.78
N GLN A 125 5.05 7.84 5.79
CA GLN A 125 4.53 7.81 7.18
C GLN A 125 3.28 8.68 7.35
N GLN A 126 3.21 9.85 6.70
CA GLN A 126 2.09 10.78 6.85
C GLN A 126 0.87 10.39 6.02
N THR A 127 1.08 9.98 4.77
CA THR A 127 0.00 9.80 3.79
C THR A 127 -0.25 8.35 3.42
N GLY A 128 0.66 7.44 3.80
CA GLY A 128 0.66 6.06 3.30
C GLY A 128 1.00 5.96 1.83
N ARG A 129 1.47 7.03 1.17
CA ARG A 129 1.76 7.05 -0.28
C ARG A 129 3.18 7.55 -0.56
N ALA A 130 3.78 7.03 -1.62
CA ALA A 130 5.06 7.49 -2.13
C ALA A 130 4.89 8.88 -2.79
N PRO A 131 5.89 9.77 -2.68
CA PRO A 131 5.81 11.12 -3.23
C PRO A 131 6.07 11.20 -4.74
N TRP A 132 6.61 10.15 -5.34
CA TRP A 132 6.84 9.97 -6.77
C TRP A 132 6.90 8.48 -7.11
#